data_AF-A0AAX1C485-F1
#
_entry.id   AF-A0AAX1C485-F1
#
_cell.length_a   1.000
_cell.length_b   1.000
_cell.length_c   1.000
_cell.angle_alpha   90.00
_cell.angle_beta   90.00
_cell.angle_gamma   90.00
#
_symmetry.space_group_name_H-M   'P 1'
#
loop_
_entity.id
_entity.type
_entity.pdbx_description
1 polymer ?
#
loop_
_entity_poly.entity_id
_entity_poly.type
_entity_poly.pdbx_seq_one_letter_code
_entity_poly.pdbx_strand_id
1 'polypeptide(L)'
;MTKKTKAEKANELAVRRKRDVEYQNKRKEKLEKLGEHSITIRLNNTDYESLSDICEILGYQRPETKKRNLIEIYSASLIHLLRIERESSIYKPKSRIAKKFYRLYKIVDHLKHDKNYSDNEIIKKMTSDKMLTPLSVMKGGKNSSWNEKALKRVLDKEKVIETLKQLDHDFKKPLPIKSSGIA
;
A
#
# COMPACT_ATOMS: atom_id res chain seq x y z
N MET A 1 -14.13 -15.08 51.78
CA MET A 1 -13.20 -15.36 50.65
C MET A 1 -12.51 -16.69 50.90
N THR A 2 -12.91 -17.75 50.20
CA THR A 2 -12.35 -19.10 50.34
C THR A 2 -10.97 -19.19 49.65
N LYS A 3 -9.94 -19.60 50.38
CA LYS A 3 -8.58 -19.80 49.84
C LYS A 3 -8.55 -21.04 48.95
N LYS A 4 -8.21 -20.87 47.67
CA LYS A 4 -7.99 -21.97 46.72
C LYS A 4 -6.92 -22.94 47.20
N THR A 5 -7.17 -24.23 47.04
CA THR A 5 -6.29 -25.34 47.39
C THR A 5 -5.05 -25.41 46.49
N LYS A 6 -3.99 -26.09 46.95
CA LYS A 6 -2.73 -26.26 46.19
C LYS A 6 -2.95 -26.92 44.82
N ALA A 7 -3.88 -27.88 44.73
CA ALA A 7 -4.24 -28.57 43.50
C ALA A 7 -4.96 -27.65 42.50
N GLU A 8 -5.89 -26.82 42.97
CA GLU A 8 -6.57 -25.81 42.13
C GLU A 8 -5.60 -24.78 41.56
N LYS A 9 -4.63 -24.33 42.38
CA LYS A 9 -3.57 -23.43 41.92
C LYS A 9 -2.65 -24.07 40.88
N ALA A 10 -2.29 -25.35 41.06
CA ALA A 10 -1.46 -26.09 40.10
C ALA A 10 -2.18 -26.30 38.76
N ASN A 11 -3.47 -26.61 38.81
CA ASN A 11 -4.29 -26.80 37.61
C ASN A 11 -4.50 -25.48 36.85
N GLU A 12 -4.74 -24.36 37.56
CA GLU A 12 -4.75 -23.03 36.94
C GLU A 12 -3.42 -22.66 36.29
N LEU A 13 -2.29 -23.03 36.90
CA LEU A 13 -0.96 -22.79 36.35
C LEU A 13 -0.71 -23.59 35.08
N ALA A 14 -1.15 -24.86 35.04
CA ALA A 14 -1.06 -25.71 33.85
C ALA A 14 -1.92 -25.15 32.70
N VAL A 15 -3.15 -24.72 32.99
CA VAL A 15 -4.05 -24.09 32.01
C VAL A 15 -3.49 -22.76 31.49
N ARG A 16 -2.80 -21.97 32.32
CA ARG A 16 -2.10 -20.75 31.88
C ARG A 16 -0.93 -21.07 30.95
N ARG A 17 -0.05 -22.01 31.34
CA ARG A 17 1.08 -22.44 30.52
C ARG A 17 0.66 -22.97 29.15
N LYS A 18 -0.40 -23.78 29.09
CA LYS A 18 -0.92 -24.29 27.81
C LYS A 18 -1.42 -23.17 26.90
N ARG A 19 -2.15 -22.19 27.45
CA ARG A 19 -2.59 -21.00 26.71
C ARG A 19 -1.43 -20.13 26.22
N ASP A 20 -0.38 -19.98 27.04
CA ASP A 20 0.81 -19.21 26.66
C ASP A 20 1.59 -19.88 25.52
N VAL A 21 1.73 -21.21 25.55
CA VAL A 21 2.36 -21.99 24.47
C VAL A 21 1.54 -21.91 23.18
N GLU A 22 0.22 -22.11 23.25
CA GLU A 22 -0.66 -21.98 22.09
C GLU A 22 -0.60 -20.56 21.49
N TYR A 23 -0.51 -19.54 22.34
CA TYR A 23 -0.35 -18.16 21.91
C TYR A 23 1.01 -17.92 21.24
N GLN A 24 2.10 -18.40 21.82
CA GLN A 24 3.45 -18.27 21.24
C GLN A 24 3.53 -18.96 19.88
N ASN A 25 2.95 -20.15 19.74
CA ASN A 25 2.91 -20.88 18.47
C ASN A 25 2.12 -20.10 17.40
N LYS A 26 0.91 -19.64 17.73
CA LYS A 26 0.12 -18.79 16.81
C LYS A 26 0.82 -17.50 16.42
N ARG A 27 1.58 -16.89 17.35
CA ARG A 27 2.37 -15.70 17.07
C ARG A 27 3.54 -16.03 16.14
N LYS A 28 4.24 -17.13 16.36
CA LYS A 28 5.33 -17.59 15.50
C LYS A 28 4.86 -17.84 14.07
N GLU A 29 3.75 -18.56 13.90
CA GLU A 29 3.13 -18.79 12.58
C GLU A 29 2.74 -17.48 11.88
N LYS A 30 2.24 -16.49 12.63
CA LYS A 30 1.92 -15.17 12.07
C LYS A 30 3.17 -14.42 11.62
N LEU A 31 4.24 -14.48 12.41
CA LEU A 31 5.50 -13.83 12.07
C LEU A 31 6.17 -14.46 10.85
N GLU A 32 6.15 -15.78 10.74
CA GLU A 32 6.66 -16.50 9.56
C GLU A 32 5.92 -16.08 8.27
N LYS A 33 4.62 -15.77 8.36
CA LYS A 33 3.84 -15.24 7.23
C LYS A 33 4.22 -13.80 6.82
N LEU A 34 4.86 -13.02 7.70
CA LEU A 34 5.28 -11.65 7.37
C LEU A 34 6.58 -11.62 6.56
N GLY A 35 7.43 -12.64 6.72
CA GLY A 35 8.69 -12.75 6.00
C GLY A 35 9.74 -13.52 6.81
N GLU A 36 10.75 -14.01 6.10
CA GLU A 36 11.86 -14.78 6.67
C GLU A 36 12.89 -13.89 7.39
N HIS A 37 13.12 -12.68 6.88
CA HIS A 37 14.14 -11.78 7.40
C HIS A 37 13.56 -10.83 8.46
N SER A 38 14.29 -10.72 9.58
CA SER A 38 13.96 -9.79 10.66
C SER A 38 15.06 -8.74 10.82
N ILE A 39 14.66 -7.52 11.15
CA ILE A 39 15.56 -6.41 11.45
C ILE A 39 15.13 -5.75 12.75
N THR A 40 16.11 -5.23 13.51
CA THR A 40 15.84 -4.46 14.74
C THR A 40 16.30 -3.03 14.50
N ILE A 41 15.42 -2.06 14.71
CA ILE A 41 15.68 -0.64 14.46
C ILE A 41 15.43 0.13 15.76
N ARG A 42 16.25 1.15 16.04
CA ARG A 42 16.01 2.15 17.08
C ARG A 42 15.73 3.49 16.41
N LEU A 43 14.60 4.11 16.76
CA LEU A 43 14.19 5.40 16.24
C LEU A 43 14.28 6.44 17.36
N ASN A 44 14.65 7.67 17.03
CA ASN A 44 14.42 8.79 17.93
C ASN A 44 12.92 9.15 17.94
N ASN A 45 12.52 10.08 18.80
CA ASN A 45 11.10 10.46 18.92
C ASN A 45 10.53 11.01 17.61
N THR A 46 11.25 11.87 16.90
CA THR A 46 10.78 12.47 15.63
C THR A 46 10.54 11.43 14.55
N ASP A 47 11.45 10.47 14.41
CA ASP A 47 11.33 9.39 13.43
C ASP A 47 10.22 8.41 13.82
N TYR A 48 10.01 8.17 15.11
CA TYR A 48 8.92 7.34 15.62
C TYR A 48 7.54 7.96 15.35
N GLU A 49 7.39 9.27 15.58
CA GLU A 49 6.16 9.99 15.23
C GLU A 49 5.90 9.93 13.73
N SER A 50 6.94 10.13 12.92
CA SER A 50 6.84 10.03 11.45
C SER A 50 6.39 8.64 10.99
N LEU A 51 6.94 7.57 11.58
CA LEU A 51 6.50 6.20 11.30
C LEU A 51 5.04 5.99 11.72
N SER A 52 4.65 6.54 12.87
CA SER A 52 3.28 6.44 13.38
C SER A 52 2.27 7.12 12.46
N ASP A 53 2.61 8.30 11.93
CA ASP A 53 1.80 9.01 10.95
C ASP A 53 1.63 8.20 9.66
N ILE A 54 2.71 7.55 9.19
CA ILE A 54 2.66 6.66 8.02
C ILE A 54 1.70 5.48 8.27
N CYS A 55 1.75 4.87 9.46
CA CYS A 55 0.82 3.80 9.81
C CYS A 55 -0.65 4.26 9.71
N GLU A 56 -0.95 5.45 10.21
CA GLU A 56 -2.31 6.02 10.16
C GLU A 56 -2.75 6.39 8.74
N ILE A 57 -1.85 6.95 7.93
CA ILE A 57 -2.09 7.22 6.50
C ILE A 57 -2.45 5.92 5.76
N LEU A 58 -1.77 4.83 6.11
CA LEU A 58 -2.07 3.49 5.59
C LEU A 58 -3.33 2.86 6.22
N GLY A 59 -4.04 3.57 7.08
CA GLY A 59 -5.28 3.17 7.74
C GLY A 59 -5.13 2.14 8.85
N TYR A 60 -3.93 2.02 9.42
CA TYR A 60 -3.72 1.29 10.65
C TYR A 60 -3.97 2.20 11.86
N GLN A 61 -4.26 1.61 13.02
CA GLN A 61 -4.30 2.38 14.25
C GLN A 61 -2.90 2.89 14.62
N ARG A 62 -2.82 4.07 15.22
CA ARG A 62 -1.56 4.61 15.73
C ARG A 62 -0.86 3.57 16.62
N PRO A 63 0.42 3.26 16.35
CA PRO A 63 1.20 2.37 17.17
C PRO A 63 1.31 2.92 18.59
N GLU A 64 0.91 2.13 19.59
CA GLU A 64 1.07 2.49 21.00
C GLU A 64 1.88 1.41 21.71
N THR A 65 2.74 1.83 22.64
CA THR A 65 3.52 0.90 23.47
C THR A 65 2.60 -0.16 24.10
N LYS A 66 3.00 -1.44 24.02
CA LYS A 66 2.29 -2.62 24.56
C LYS A 66 1.06 -3.09 23.76
N LYS A 67 0.74 -2.53 22.58
CA LYS A 67 -0.27 -3.13 21.68
C LYS A 67 0.24 -4.42 21.03
N ARG A 68 -0.68 -5.38 20.82
CA ARG A 68 -0.34 -6.76 20.43
C ARG A 68 0.11 -6.93 18.97
N ASN A 69 -0.21 -5.98 18.08
CA ASN A 69 -0.04 -6.08 16.62
C ASN A 69 0.99 -5.10 16.03
N LEU A 70 1.90 -4.57 16.87
CA LEU A 70 2.83 -3.52 16.44
C LEU A 70 3.76 -3.99 15.31
N ILE A 71 4.25 -5.23 15.41
CA ILE A 71 5.18 -5.78 14.42
C ILE A 71 4.52 -5.96 13.05
N GLU A 72 3.27 -6.42 13.01
CA GLU A 72 2.49 -6.52 11.77
C GLU A 72 2.31 -5.14 11.12
N ILE A 73 1.94 -4.12 11.90
CA ILE A 73 1.72 -2.76 11.41
C ILE A 73 3.02 -2.15 10.88
N TYR A 74 4.12 -2.28 11.63
CA TYR A 74 5.43 -1.79 11.22
C TYR A 74 5.93 -2.51 9.98
N SER A 75 5.80 -3.84 9.90
CA SER A 75 6.19 -4.61 8.73
C SER A 75 5.41 -4.16 7.49
N ALA A 76 4.08 -4.03 7.58
CA ALA A 76 3.26 -3.57 6.47
C ALA A 76 3.66 -2.15 6.02
N SER A 77 3.89 -1.25 6.98
CA SER A 77 4.30 0.14 6.70
C SER A 77 5.68 0.19 6.03
N LEU A 78 6.63 -0.60 6.52
CA LEU A 78 7.98 -0.66 5.94
C LEU A 78 7.97 -1.26 4.53
N ILE A 79 7.21 -2.34 4.30
CA ILE A 79 7.04 -2.94 2.98
C ILE A 79 6.48 -1.92 1.99
N HIS A 80 5.48 -1.15 2.41
CA HIS A 80 4.91 -0.06 1.61
C HIS A 80 5.96 1.00 1.25
N LEU A 81 6.73 1.48 2.23
CA LEU A 81 7.79 2.47 2.01
C LEU A 81 8.86 1.97 1.05
N LEU A 82 9.33 0.73 1.25
CA LEU A 82 10.31 0.10 0.35
C LEU A 82 9.78 -0.01 -1.08
N ARG A 83 8.50 -0.34 -1.25
CA ARG A 83 7.86 -0.44 -2.56
C ARG A 83 7.82 0.93 -3.26
N ILE A 84 7.36 1.96 -2.56
CA ILE A 84 7.30 3.33 -3.11
C ILE A 84 8.69 3.85 -3.44
N GLU A 85 9.67 3.66 -2.56
CA GLU A 85 11.02 4.16 -2.78
C GLU A 85 11.65 3.50 -4.00
N ARG A 86 11.54 2.17 -4.10
CA ARG A 86 11.99 1.40 -5.27
C ARG A 86 11.30 1.84 -6.56
N GLU A 87 10.03 2.22 -6.51
CA GLU A 87 9.33 2.73 -7.69
C GLU A 87 9.82 4.11 -8.11
N SER A 88 10.04 4.98 -7.13
CA SER A 88 10.49 6.33 -7.37
C SER A 88 11.90 6.38 -7.97
N SER A 89 12.75 5.40 -7.64
CA SER A 89 14.10 5.27 -8.20
C SER A 89 14.08 4.76 -9.65
N ILE A 90 13.06 4.00 -10.06
CA ILE A 90 12.93 3.51 -11.45
C ILE A 90 12.49 4.63 -12.39
N TYR A 91 11.47 5.41 -12.02
CA TYR A 91 10.96 6.47 -12.88
C TYR A 91 10.29 7.62 -12.11
N LYS A 92 10.66 8.85 -12.48
CA LYS A 92 10.06 10.08 -11.95
C LYS A 92 9.34 10.88 -13.04
N PRO A 93 7.99 10.94 -13.04
CA PRO A 93 7.22 11.61 -14.09
C PRO A 93 7.41 13.13 -14.08
N LYS A 94 7.50 13.72 -15.27
CA LYS A 94 7.83 15.14 -15.49
C LYS A 94 6.61 15.96 -15.87
N SER A 95 5.85 15.52 -16.86
CA SER A 95 4.67 16.18 -17.41
C SER A 95 3.47 16.10 -16.46
N ARG A 96 2.53 17.05 -16.59
CA ARG A 96 1.31 17.07 -15.78
C ARG A 96 0.46 15.81 -15.98
N ILE A 97 0.38 15.31 -17.21
CA ILE A 97 -0.42 14.12 -17.54
C ILE A 97 0.23 12.86 -16.96
N ALA A 98 1.55 12.68 -17.13
CA ALA A 98 2.26 11.56 -16.52
C ALA A 98 2.15 11.57 -15.00
N LYS A 99 2.25 12.74 -14.34
CA LYS A 99 2.05 12.87 -12.89
C LYS A 99 0.65 12.44 -12.46
N LYS A 100 -0.41 12.81 -13.20
CA LYS A 100 -1.78 12.39 -12.92
C LYS A 100 -1.95 10.87 -13.11
N PHE A 101 -1.42 10.31 -14.19
CA PHE A 101 -1.47 8.87 -14.45
C PHE A 101 -0.71 8.08 -13.38
N TYR A 102 0.47 8.55 -12.98
CA TYR A 102 1.27 7.92 -11.93
C TYR A 102 0.57 7.96 -10.57
N ARG A 103 -0.11 9.06 -10.25
CA ARG A 103 -0.94 9.13 -9.03
C ARG A 103 -2.05 8.08 -9.07
N LEU A 104 -2.69 7.89 -10.22
CA LEU A 104 -3.73 6.88 -10.38
C LEU A 104 -3.18 5.45 -10.18
N TYR A 105 -2.03 5.17 -10.79
CA TYR A 105 -1.30 3.91 -10.57
C TYR A 105 -1.03 3.66 -9.09
N LYS A 106 -0.46 4.63 -8.37
CA LYS A 106 -0.16 4.51 -6.92
C LYS A 106 -1.39 4.20 -6.07
N ILE A 107 -2.54 4.79 -6.40
CA ILE A 107 -3.79 4.51 -5.67
C ILE A 107 -4.20 3.05 -5.87
N VAL A 108 -4.18 2.57 -7.12
CA VAL A 108 -4.55 1.17 -7.42
C VAL A 108 -3.55 0.19 -6.80
N ASP A 109 -2.26 0.48 -6.89
CA ASP A 109 -1.19 -0.30 -6.27
C ASP A 109 -1.37 -0.41 -4.76
N HIS A 110 -1.65 0.71 -4.07
CA HIS A 110 -1.94 0.73 -2.64
C HIS A 110 -3.16 -0.13 -2.27
N LEU A 111 -4.27 0.01 -3.01
CA LEU A 111 -5.46 -0.79 -2.77
C LEU A 111 -5.19 -2.29 -2.97
N LYS A 112 -4.41 -2.64 -3.99
CA LYS A 112 -4.09 -4.03 -4.31
C LYS A 112 -3.18 -4.68 -3.27
N HIS A 113 -2.11 -3.98 -2.88
CA HIS A 113 -1.00 -4.60 -2.14
C HIS A 113 -0.99 -4.27 -0.64
N ASP A 114 -1.52 -3.12 -0.22
CA ASP A 114 -1.52 -2.75 1.20
C ASP A 114 -2.89 -2.98 1.84
N LYS A 115 -3.96 -2.78 1.07
CA LYS A 115 -5.33 -3.05 1.52
C LYS A 115 -5.82 -4.45 1.15
N ASN A 116 -5.06 -5.20 0.34
CA ASN A 116 -5.42 -6.54 -0.15
C ASN A 116 -6.79 -6.61 -0.83
N TYR A 117 -7.20 -5.54 -1.53
CA TYR A 117 -8.46 -5.57 -2.26
C TYR A 117 -8.37 -6.49 -3.48
N SER A 118 -9.42 -7.27 -3.70
CA SER A 118 -9.63 -7.99 -4.95
C SER A 118 -9.84 -7.01 -6.12
N ASP A 119 -9.63 -7.48 -7.35
CA ASP A 119 -9.79 -6.66 -8.55
C ASP A 119 -11.21 -6.06 -8.64
N ASN A 120 -12.21 -6.83 -8.24
CA ASN A 120 -13.60 -6.39 -8.20
C ASN A 120 -13.85 -5.31 -7.14
N GLU A 121 -13.23 -5.41 -5.97
CA GLU A 121 -13.31 -4.38 -4.92
C GLU A 121 -12.63 -3.08 -5.38
N ILE A 122 -11.49 -3.18 -6.05
CA ILE A 122 -10.81 -2.01 -6.63
C ILE A 122 -11.71 -1.36 -7.69
N ILE A 123 -12.25 -2.12 -8.63
CA ILE A 123 -13.15 -1.59 -9.68
C ILE A 123 -14.35 -0.88 -9.06
N LYS A 124 -15.01 -1.51 -8.07
CA LYS A 124 -16.14 -0.92 -7.35
C LYS A 124 -15.76 0.38 -6.66
N LYS A 125 -14.66 0.39 -5.91
CA LYS A 125 -14.17 1.57 -5.20
C LYS A 125 -13.79 2.71 -6.14
N MET A 126 -13.06 2.43 -7.21
CA MET A 126 -12.65 3.46 -8.17
C MET A 126 -13.84 4.06 -8.91
N THR A 127 -14.86 3.25 -9.20
CA THR A 127 -16.12 3.71 -9.79
C THR A 127 -16.94 4.54 -8.80
N SER A 128 -17.09 4.10 -7.55
CA SER A 128 -17.84 4.83 -6.52
C SER A 128 -17.23 6.19 -6.21
N ASP A 129 -15.90 6.26 -6.18
CA ASP A 129 -15.14 7.47 -5.89
C ASP A 129 -15.06 8.39 -7.13
N LYS A 130 -15.73 8.04 -8.24
CA LYS A 130 -15.75 8.74 -9.52
C LYS A 130 -14.34 9.03 -10.06
N MET A 131 -13.39 8.13 -9.80
CA MET A 131 -12.02 8.28 -10.27
C MET A 131 -11.95 8.13 -11.79
N LEU A 132 -11.21 9.02 -12.46
CA LEU A 132 -11.02 8.92 -13.90
C LEU A 132 -10.29 7.62 -14.27
N THR A 133 -10.76 6.97 -15.33
CA THR A 133 -10.10 5.79 -15.90
C THR A 133 -8.72 6.15 -16.46
N PRO A 134 -7.78 5.18 -16.55
CA PRO A 134 -6.43 5.45 -17.01
C PRO A 134 -6.39 6.10 -18.41
N LEU A 135 -7.20 5.61 -19.34
CA LEU A 135 -7.33 6.20 -20.69
C LEU A 135 -7.87 7.63 -20.65
N SER A 136 -8.82 7.93 -19.77
CA SER A 136 -9.34 9.29 -19.62
C SER A 136 -8.29 10.23 -19.05
N VAL A 137 -7.49 9.77 -18.08
CA VAL A 137 -6.37 10.57 -17.55
C VAL A 137 -5.35 10.87 -18.65
N MET A 138 -5.01 9.88 -19.48
CA MET A 138 -4.04 10.04 -20.57
C MET A 138 -4.53 10.98 -21.68
N LYS A 139 -5.80 10.85 -22.09
CA LYS A 139 -6.38 11.58 -23.23
C LYS A 139 -7.13 12.86 -22.86
N GLY A 140 -7.22 13.20 -21.57
CA GLY A 140 -8.03 14.35 -21.10
C GLY A 140 -9.54 14.11 -21.17
N GLY A 141 -9.99 12.86 -21.09
CA GLY A 141 -11.40 12.48 -21.07
C GLY A 141 -12.05 12.63 -19.69
N LYS A 142 -13.35 12.31 -19.62
CA LYS A 142 -14.16 12.38 -18.39
C LYS A 142 -14.72 11.02 -17.93
N ASN A 143 -14.31 9.91 -18.56
CA ASN A 143 -14.87 8.60 -18.22
C ASN A 143 -14.31 8.08 -16.89
N SER A 144 -15.21 7.79 -15.95
CA SER A 144 -14.94 7.22 -14.62
C SER A 144 -15.54 5.82 -14.43
N SER A 145 -16.01 5.17 -15.51
CA SER A 145 -16.51 3.79 -15.45
C SER A 145 -15.35 2.80 -15.50
N TRP A 146 -15.01 2.21 -14.35
CA TRP A 146 -13.93 1.22 -14.25
C TRP A 146 -14.40 -0.17 -14.65
N ASN A 147 -13.51 -0.90 -15.31
CA ASN A 147 -13.68 -2.30 -15.66
C ASN A 147 -12.31 -2.99 -15.63
N GLU A 148 -12.29 -4.31 -15.86
CA GLU A 148 -11.05 -5.09 -15.84
C GLU A 148 -9.99 -4.57 -16.83
N LYS A 149 -10.40 -4.09 -18.01
CA LYS A 149 -9.46 -3.53 -19.00
C LYS A 149 -8.81 -2.25 -18.48
N ALA A 150 -9.58 -1.39 -17.80
CA ALA A 150 -9.04 -0.20 -17.16
C ALA A 150 -8.07 -0.58 -16.03
N LEU A 151 -8.45 -1.54 -15.19
CA LEU A 151 -7.61 -2.01 -14.08
C LEU A 151 -6.29 -2.61 -14.55
N LYS A 152 -6.31 -3.51 -15.55
CA LYS A 152 -5.10 -4.16 -16.09
C LYS A 152 -4.06 -3.17 -16.61
N ARG A 153 -4.47 -2.00 -17.11
CA ARG A 153 -3.56 -0.94 -17.59
C ARG A 153 -2.73 -0.28 -16.48
N VAL A 154 -3.16 -0.41 -15.24
CA VAL A 154 -2.51 0.19 -14.07
C VAL A 154 -2.06 -0.85 -13.04
N LEU A 155 -2.22 -2.15 -13.32
CA LEU A 155 -1.61 -3.21 -12.51
C LEU A 155 -0.31 -3.74 -13.11
N ASP A 156 -0.13 -3.62 -14.43
CA ASP A 156 1.08 -4.05 -15.12
C ASP A 156 2.17 -2.97 -15.01
N LYS A 157 3.12 -3.19 -14.11
CA LYS A 157 4.17 -2.21 -13.74
C LYS A 157 5.06 -1.83 -14.92
N GLU A 158 5.44 -2.78 -15.76
CA GLU A 158 6.29 -2.52 -16.94
C GLU A 158 5.55 -1.63 -17.93
N LYS A 159 4.30 -1.98 -18.25
CA LYS A 159 3.45 -1.17 -19.13
C LYS A 159 3.16 0.22 -18.55
N VAL A 160 3.00 0.35 -17.24
CA VAL A 160 2.83 1.65 -16.57
C VAL A 160 4.07 2.51 -16.79
N ILE A 161 5.27 1.97 -16.59
CA ILE A 161 6.52 2.71 -16.79
C ILE A 161 6.69 3.14 -18.26
N GLU A 162 6.42 2.24 -19.21
CA GLU A 162 6.44 2.57 -20.64
C GLU A 162 5.47 3.70 -20.99
N THR A 163 4.25 3.61 -20.47
CA THR A 163 3.22 4.64 -20.67
C THR A 163 3.66 5.99 -20.11
N LEU A 164 4.27 6.00 -18.91
CA LEU A 164 4.78 7.23 -18.30
C LEU A 164 5.90 7.87 -19.13
N LYS A 165 6.82 7.07 -19.67
CA LYS A 165 7.89 7.53 -20.57
C LYS A 165 7.30 8.15 -21.85
N GLN A 166 6.29 7.52 -22.44
CA GLN A 166 5.61 8.03 -23.64
C GLN A 166 4.93 9.38 -23.38
N LEU A 167 4.17 9.49 -22.29
CA LEU A 167 3.49 10.73 -21.91
C LEU A 167 4.47 11.90 -21.68
N ASP A 168 5.62 11.62 -21.08
CA ASP A 168 6.66 12.63 -20.87
C ASP A 168 7.43 12.97 -22.16
N HIS A 169 7.57 12.02 -23.09
CA HIS A 169 8.18 12.27 -24.38
C HIS A 169 7.27 13.13 -25.27
N ASP A 170 5.97 12.83 -25.32
CA ASP A 170 5.02 13.60 -26.12
C ASP A 170 4.84 15.04 -25.62
N PHE A 171 5.10 15.30 -24.34
CA PHE A 171 5.23 16.66 -23.81
C PHE A 171 6.43 17.44 -24.40
N LYS A 172 7.51 16.75 -24.79
CA LYS A 172 8.72 17.37 -25.34
C LYS A 172 8.67 17.59 -26.85
N LYS A 173 7.71 17.01 -27.56
CA LYS A 173 7.55 17.27 -28.99
C LYS A 173 7.03 18.70 -29.18
N PRO A 174 7.69 19.54 -29.99
CA PRO A 174 7.07 20.78 -30.43
C PRO A 174 5.73 20.45 -31.08
N LEU A 175 4.67 21.18 -30.72
CA LEU A 175 3.42 21.08 -31.45
C LEU A 175 3.72 21.35 -32.93
N PRO A 176 3.24 20.52 -33.88
CA PRO A 176 3.40 20.83 -35.29
C PRO A 176 2.80 22.21 -35.51
N ILE A 177 3.64 23.16 -35.95
CA ILE A 177 3.21 24.47 -36.39
C ILE A 177 2.22 24.16 -37.51
N LYS A 178 0.92 24.38 -37.25
CA LYS A 178 -0.06 24.42 -38.33
C LYS A 178 0.42 25.56 -39.22
N SER A 179 1.02 25.23 -40.36
CA SER A 179 1.10 26.15 -41.47
C SER A 179 -0.34 26.50 -41.82
N SER A 180 -0.79 27.63 -41.28
CA SER A 180 -1.89 28.35 -41.87
C SER A 180 -1.36 28.74 -43.25
N GLY A 181 -1.76 27.97 -44.26
CA GLY A 181 -1.64 28.40 -45.64
C GLY A 181 -2.35 29.73 -45.75
N ILE A 182 -1.57 30.80 -45.78
CA ILE A 182 -2.00 32.13 -46.16
C ILE A 182 -1.89 32.16 -47.68
N ALA A 183 -3.05 32.44 -48.30
CA ALA A 183 -3.30 32.87 -49.68
C ALA A 183 -2.88 31.91 -50.81
#